data_AF-A0A8J6ERA1-F1
#
_entry.id   AF-A0A8J6ERA1-F1
#
_cell.length_a   1.000
_cell.length_b   1.000
_cell.length_c   1.000
_cell.angle_alpha   90.00
_cell.angle_beta   90.00
_cell.angle_gamma   90.00
#
_symmetry.space_group_name_H-M   'P 1'
#
loop_
_entity.id
_entity.type
_entity.pdbx_description
1 polymer ?
#
loop_
_entity_poly.entity_id
_entity_poly.type
_entity_poly.pdbx_seq_one_letter_code
_entity_poly.pdbx_strand_id
1 'polypeptide(L)'
;MGLMCWSPPLDKLGNSVRGIQFCQDLVSLCNFHNYDNLRHFAKKLDPRREGGDQRIPVSYGPLDYEQLQEELSLKDTRWTEVSPESNEDSSTTVVYRMETLGDRS
;
A
#
# COMPACT_ATOMS: atom_id res chain seq x y z
N MET A 1 3.84 11.42 7.66
CA MET A 1 3.32 10.33 6.83
C MET A 1 2.88 9.20 7.74
N GLY A 2 1.76 8.52 7.43
CA GLY A 2 1.35 7.28 8.08
C GLY A 2 1.15 6.20 7.02
N LEU A 3 1.60 4.97 7.29
CA LEU A 3 1.49 3.82 6.38
C LEU A 3 0.95 2.61 7.17
N MET A 4 0.20 1.76 6.50
CA MET A 4 -0.28 0.48 7.02
C MET A 4 0.13 -0.63 6.06
N CYS A 5 0.85 -1.64 6.55
CA CYS A 5 1.27 -2.80 5.76
C CYS A 5 0.53 -4.04 6.24
N TRP A 6 -0.16 -4.73 5.33
CA TRP A 6 -0.86 -5.98 5.64
C TRP A 6 -0.31 -7.13 4.80
N SER A 7 0.06 -8.20 5.47
CA SER A 7 0.51 -9.45 4.85
C SER A 7 0.28 -10.59 5.85
N PRO A 8 -0.56 -11.59 5.53
CA PRO A 8 -0.96 -12.63 6.48
C PRO A 8 0.17 -13.46 7.12
N PRO A 9 1.26 -13.83 6.41
CA PRO A 9 2.33 -14.61 7.03
C PRO A 9 3.07 -13.84 8.13
N LEU A 10 3.17 -14.46 9.32
CA LEU A 10 3.83 -13.88 10.49
C LEU A 10 5.17 -14.55 10.80
N ASP A 11 6.09 -13.78 11.37
CA ASP A 11 7.34 -14.29 11.95
C ASP A 11 7.07 -14.97 13.31
N LYS A 12 8.13 -15.47 13.95
CA LYS A 12 8.04 -16.14 15.26
C LYS A 12 7.59 -15.22 16.40
N LEU A 13 7.61 -13.90 16.20
CA LEU A 13 7.23 -12.88 17.16
C LEU A 13 5.83 -12.31 16.88
N GLY A 14 5.15 -12.79 15.83
CA GLY A 14 3.82 -12.33 15.44
C GLY A 14 3.80 -11.09 14.55
N ASN A 15 4.95 -10.66 14.00
CA ASN A 15 4.99 -9.55 13.06
C ASN A 15 4.76 -10.03 11.63
N SER A 16 4.12 -9.21 10.81
CA SER A 16 4.00 -9.44 9.37
C SER A 16 5.38 -9.53 8.71
N VAL A 17 5.73 -10.69 8.15
CA VAL A 17 7.06 -10.95 7.55
C VAL A 17 7.38 -9.92 6.48
N ARG A 18 6.45 -9.73 5.53
CA ARG A 18 6.63 -8.74 4.45
C ARG A 18 6.54 -7.31 4.95
N GLY A 19 5.75 -7.04 6.00
CA GLY A 19 5.65 -5.71 6.60
C GLY A 19 6.97 -5.27 7.22
N ILE A 20 7.64 -6.15 7.96
CA ILE A 20 8.95 -5.86 8.54
C ILE A 20 10.01 -5.68 7.45
N GLN A 21 10.04 -6.56 6.45
CA GLN A 21 10.98 -6.43 5.32
C GLN A 21 10.81 -5.07 4.63
N PHE A 22 9.58 -4.69 4.31
CA PHE A 22 9.28 -3.38 3.72
C PHE A 22 9.77 -2.23 4.59
N CYS A 23 9.48 -2.25 5.90
CA CYS A 23 9.90 -1.19 6.81
C CYS A 23 11.43 -1.07 6.85
N GLN A 24 12.17 -2.18 6.85
CA GLN A 24 13.63 -2.19 6.83
C GLN A 24 14.19 -1.60 5.53
N ASP A 25 13.63 -1.98 4.39
CA ASP A 25 14.05 -1.45 3.08
C ASP A 25 13.73 0.05 2.99
N LEU A 26 12.60 0.49 3.54
CA LEU A 26 12.18 1.88 3.56
C LEU A 26 13.17 2.79 4.31
N VAL A 27 13.57 2.45 5.54
CA VAL A 27 14.56 3.25 6.29
C VAL A 27 16.00 3.08 5.79
N SER A 28 16.26 2.02 5.01
CA SER A 28 17.56 1.83 4.34
C SER A 28 17.67 2.70 3.10
N LEU A 29 16.57 2.87 2.36
CA LEU A 29 16.50 3.70 1.16
C LEU A 29 16.33 5.19 1.49
N CYS A 30 15.41 5.53 2.41
CA CYS A 30 15.05 6.90 2.76
C CYS A 30 15.56 7.29 4.14
N ASN A 31 15.83 8.58 4.36
CA ASN A 31 16.28 9.13 5.64
C ASN A 31 15.17 9.29 6.70
N PHE A 32 14.30 8.28 6.83
CA PHE A 32 13.14 8.30 7.72
C PHE A 32 13.42 7.75 9.12
N HIS A 33 14.63 7.28 9.39
CA HIS A 33 14.99 6.85 10.73
C HIS A 33 15.00 8.06 11.68
N ASN A 34 14.47 7.92 12.90
CA ASN A 34 14.35 9.02 13.86
C ASN A 34 15.69 9.72 14.18
N TYR A 35 16.79 8.97 14.06
CA TYR A 35 18.15 9.46 14.31
C TYR A 35 18.97 9.70 13.03
N ASP A 36 18.36 9.63 11.84
CA ASP A 36 19.05 10.01 10.61
C ASP A 36 19.29 11.53 10.56
N ASN A 37 20.43 11.93 9.99
CA ASN A 37 20.78 13.34 9.86
C ASN A 37 20.16 13.95 8.59
N LEU A 38 19.45 15.07 8.72
CA LEU A 38 18.77 15.71 7.58
C LEU A 38 19.72 16.45 6.63
N ARG A 39 20.95 16.77 7.07
CA ARG A 39 21.94 17.54 6.31
C ARG A 39 23.12 16.70 5.81
N HIS A 40 23.49 15.67 6.56
CA HIS A 40 24.62 14.78 6.27
C HIS A 40 24.16 13.33 6.27
N PHE A 41 23.30 12.96 5.32
CA PHE A 41 22.87 11.57 5.15
C PHE A 41 23.76 10.82 4.15
N ALA A 42 24.05 9.56 4.45
CA ALA A 42 24.83 8.68 3.59
C ALA A 42 23.95 8.10 2.49
N LYS A 43 24.09 8.53 1.21
CA LYS A 43 23.42 7.99 -0.01
C LYS A 43 21.89 7.74 0.02
N LYS A 44 21.21 7.92 1.15
CA LYS A 44 19.77 7.77 1.34
C LYS A 44 19.03 8.88 0.62
N LEU A 45 17.79 8.60 0.24
CA LEU A 45 16.89 9.57 -0.36
C LEU A 45 16.24 10.44 0.72
N ASP A 46 16.05 11.73 0.39
CA ASP A 46 15.18 12.62 1.16
C ASP A 46 14.04 13.09 0.24
N PRO A 47 12.87 12.43 0.29
CA PRO A 47 11.72 12.78 -0.55
C PRO A 47 11.16 14.18 -0.31
N ARG A 48 11.60 14.90 0.72
CA ARG A 48 11.18 16.29 0.98
C ARG A 48 11.97 17.30 0.15
N ARG A 49 13.06 16.90 -0.49
CA ARG A 49 13.92 17.78 -1.30
C ARG A 49 13.53 17.65 -2.77
N GLU A 50 12.97 18.70 -3.36
CA GLU A 50 12.74 18.80 -4.79
C GLU A 50 14.05 19.11 -5.52
N GLY A 51 14.65 18.09 -6.15
CA GLY A 51 15.68 18.26 -7.18
C GLY A 51 17.14 17.93 -6.82
N GLY A 52 17.77 17.16 -7.70
CA GLY A 52 19.20 17.23 -8.08
C GLY A 52 20.25 16.57 -7.18
N ASP A 53 20.05 16.54 -5.87
CA ASP A 53 21.06 16.00 -4.92
C ASP A 53 20.75 14.55 -4.48
N GLN A 54 19.68 13.97 -5.03
CA GLN A 54 19.33 12.56 -4.87
C GLN A 54 20.31 11.74 -5.73
N ARG A 55 21.35 11.18 -5.11
CA ARG A 55 22.32 10.29 -5.77
C ARG A 55 21.73 8.91 -6.13
N ILE A 56 20.47 8.86 -6.56
CA ILE A 56 19.85 7.69 -7.15
C ILE A 56 19.18 8.14 -8.44
N PRO A 57 19.53 7.56 -9.60
CA PRO A 57 18.78 7.78 -10.82
C PRO A 57 17.46 7.03 -10.67
N VAL A 58 16.44 7.69 -10.12
CA VAL A 58 15.09 7.13 -10.11
C VAL A 58 14.59 7.22 -11.55
N SER A 59 14.83 6.16 -12.33
CA SER A 59 14.40 6.03 -13.73
C SER A 59 12.95 5.56 -13.87
N TYR A 60 12.18 5.54 -12.79
CA TYR A 60 10.77 5.22 -12.90
C TYR A 60 10.09 6.42 -13.56
N GLY A 61 9.62 6.21 -14.79
CA GLY A 61 8.84 7.18 -15.54
C GLY A 61 7.56 7.59 -14.79
N PRO A 62 6.65 8.35 -15.42
CA PRO A 62 5.41 8.77 -14.80
C PRO A 62 4.73 7.56 -14.15
N LEU A 63 4.66 7.56 -12.81
CA LEU A 63 3.98 6.52 -12.06
C LEU A 63 2.50 6.67 -12.37
N ASP A 64 2.00 5.87 -13.31
CA ASP A 64 0.59 5.80 -13.62
C ASP A 64 -0.09 5.04 -12.47
N TYR A 65 -0.58 5.83 -11.50
CA TYR A 65 -1.24 5.32 -10.31
C TYR A 65 -2.47 4.48 -10.66
N GLU A 66 -3.13 4.74 -11.80
CA GLU A 66 -4.28 3.96 -12.27
C GLU A 66 -3.86 2.53 -12.65
N GLN A 67 -2.78 2.37 -13.42
CA GLN A 67 -2.23 1.04 -13.75
C GLN A 67 -1.77 0.28 -12.52
N LEU A 68 -1.14 0.95 -11.56
CA LEU A 68 -0.74 0.33 -10.30
C LEU A 68 -1.95 -0.11 -9.48
N GLN A 69 -3.01 0.69 -9.45
CA GLN A 69 -4.24 0.35 -8.75
C GLN A 69 -4.95 -0.84 -9.42
N GLU A 70 -4.86 -0.97 -10.75
CA GLU A 70 -5.39 -2.10 -11.52
C GLU A 70 -4.57 -3.39 -11.31
N GLU A 71 -3.23 -3.31 -11.30
CA GLU A 71 -2.33 -4.43 -10.98
C GLU A 71 -2.51 -4.93 -9.54
N LEU A 72 -2.71 -4.00 -8.59
CA LEU A 72 -2.90 -4.31 -7.17
C LEU A 72 -4.34 -4.70 -6.84
N SER A 73 -5.31 -4.38 -7.69
CA SER A 73 -6.66 -4.92 -7.55
C SER A 73 -6.57 -6.44 -7.68
N LEU A 74 -6.97 -7.17 -6.63
CA LEU A 74 -7.07 -8.63 -6.73
C LEU A 74 -8.06 -8.94 -7.84
N LYS A 75 -7.55 -9.37 -9.01
CA LYS A 75 -8.35 -9.72 -10.20
C LYS A 75 -9.43 -10.78 -9.89
N ASP A 76 -9.29 -11.50 -8.78
CA ASP A 76 -10.16 -12.60 -8.37
C ASP A 76 -11.34 -12.18 -7.48
N THR A 77 -11.29 -11.03 -6.82
CA THR A 77 -12.33 -10.59 -5.87
C THR A 77 -12.77 -9.17 -6.17
N ARG A 78 -14.01 -9.04 -6.65
CA ARG A 78 -14.63 -7.73 -6.89
C ARG A 78 -15.73 -7.51 -5.87
N TRP A 79 -15.73 -6.33 -5.25
CA TRP A 79 -16.86 -5.87 -4.44
C TRP A 79 -17.92 -5.28 -5.37
N THR A 80 -19.12 -5.84 -5.33
CA THR A 80 -20.29 -5.35 -6.05
C THR A 80 -21.30 -4.79 -5.05
N GLU A 81 -21.83 -3.61 -5.34
CA GLU A 81 -22.94 -3.06 -4.55
C GLU A 81 -24.19 -3.88 -4.86
N VAL A 82 -24.88 -4.34 -3.80
CA VAL A 82 -26.10 -5.14 -3.91
C VAL A 82 -27.24 -4.44 -3.18
N SER A 83 -28.46 -4.58 -3.70
CA SER A 83 -29.64 -4.05 -3.03
C SER A 83 -29.88 -4.79 -1.70
N PRO A 84 -30.14 -4.08 -0.59
CA PRO A 84 -30.44 -4.71 0.69
C PRO A 84 -31.74 -5.54 0.60
N GLU A 85 -31.73 -6.77 1.12
CA GLU A 85 -32.84 -7.73 1.01
C GLU A 85 -34.03 -7.45 1.96
N SER A 86 -33.89 -6.48 2.89
CA SER A 86 -34.94 -6.13 3.86
C SER A 86 -35.36 -4.67 3.70
N ASN A 87 -36.64 -4.47 3.38
CA ASN A 87 -37.27 -3.16 3.15
C ASN A 87 -37.72 -2.47 4.45
N GLU A 88 -37.06 -2.74 5.58
CA GLU A 88 -37.35 -2.06 6.84
C GLU A 88 -36.12 -1.22 7.25
N ASP A 89 -36.22 0.06 6.91
CA ASP A 89 -35.46 1.19 7.46
C ASP A 89 -34.02 1.47 6.95
N SER A 90 -33.72 1.16 5.68
CA SER A 90 -32.42 1.52 5.07
C SER A 90 -32.49 2.83 4.27
N SER A 91 -32.35 3.97 4.94
CA SER A 91 -32.14 5.25 4.24
C SER A 91 -30.65 5.58 4.01
N THR A 92 -29.70 4.72 4.43
CA THR A 92 -28.26 5.01 4.26
C THR A 92 -27.34 3.79 4.17
N THR A 93 -27.85 2.55 4.29
CA THR A 93 -26.98 1.37 4.29
C THR A 93 -26.71 0.90 2.88
N VAL A 94 -25.50 1.18 2.40
CA VAL A 94 -24.96 0.60 1.16
C VAL A 94 -24.34 -0.75 1.49
N VAL A 95 -24.85 -1.81 0.85
CA VAL A 95 -24.38 -3.19 1.08
C VAL A 95 -23.48 -3.61 -0.07
N TYR A 96 -22.27 -4.05 0.25
CA TYR A 96 -21.35 -4.61 -0.73
C TYR A 96 -21.21 -6.11 -0.52
N ARG A 97 -21.29 -6.87 -1.61
CA ARG A 97 -21.04 -8.31 -1.64
C ARG A 97 -19.70 -8.55 -2.33
N MET A 98 -18.85 -9.43 -1.77
CA MET A 98 -17.70 -9.94 -2.50
C MET A 98 -18.13 -11.04 -3.45
N GLU A 99 -17.79 -10.88 -4.72
CA GLU A 99 -17.91 -11.92 -5.73
C GLU A 99 -16.51 -12.43 -6.08
N THR A 100 -16.33 -13.75 -5.98
CA THR A 100 -15.17 -14.44 -6.52
C THR A 100 -15.54 -14.99 -7.91
N LEU A 101 -14.68 -14.82 -8.91
CA LEU A 101 -14.95 -15.29 -10.29
C LEU A 101 -15.05 -16.83 -10.43
N GLY A 102 -14.92 -17.59 -9.33
CA GLY A 102 -15.08 -19.04 -9.28
C GLY A 102 -16.50 -19.56 -9.02
N ASP A 103 -17.45 -18.70 -8.63
CA ASP A 103 -18.82 -19.12 -8.24
C ASP A 103 -19.86 -19.02 -9.37
N ARG A 104 -19.42 -18.88 -10.62
CA ARG A 104 -20.28 -19.08 -11.80
C ARG A 104 -20.16 -20.53 -12.29
N SER A 105 -20.81 -21.46 -11.59
CA SER A 105 -21.18 -22.77 -12.12
C SER A 105 -22.69 -22.95 -12.13
#